data_AF-A0A0P7T5Y3-F1
#
_entry.id   AF-A0A0P7T5Y3-F1
#
_cell.length_a   1.000
_cell.length_b   1.000
_cell.length_c   1.000
_cell.angle_alpha   90.00
_cell.angle_beta   90.00
_cell.angle_gamma   90.00
#
_symmetry.space_group_name_H-M   'P 1'
#
loop_
_entity.id
_entity.type
_entity.pdbx_description
1 polymer ?
#
loop_
_entity_poly.entity_id
_entity_poly.type
_entity_poly.pdbx_seq_one_letter_code
_entity_poly.pdbx_strand_id
1 'polypeptide(L)'
;GLENLTTYTFNTHTAKHTFCRTCGVQSFYTPRSNPDGYGVAPHCLDQGTVRSITVEDFCGQQWEESMQKHHSIRSMSKPASK
;
A
#
# COMPACT_ATOMS: atom_id res chain seq x y z
N GLY A 1 2.65 -1.62 -20.89
CA GLY A 1 1.98 -1.67 -19.58
C GLY A 1 2.42 -0.53 -18.69
N LEU A 2 3.71 -0.47 -18.38
CA LEU A 2 4.32 0.53 -17.51
C LEU A 2 4.06 1.98 -17.96
N GLU A 3 4.13 2.23 -19.27
CA GLU A 3 3.87 3.55 -19.87
C GLU A 3 2.44 4.06 -19.65
N ASN A 4 1.52 3.15 -19.30
CA ASN A 4 0.13 3.46 -19.01
C ASN A 4 -0.15 3.68 -17.51
N LEU A 5 0.86 3.51 -16.66
CA LEU A 5 0.75 3.87 -15.25
C LEU A 5 0.91 5.37 -15.08
N THR A 6 0.21 5.92 -14.09
CA THR A 6 0.41 7.29 -13.60
C THR A 6 0.49 7.25 -12.08
N THR A 7 1.14 8.24 -11.49
CA THR A 7 1.30 8.32 -10.04
C THR A 7 0.76 9.65 -9.54
N TYR A 8 -0.16 9.57 -8.59
CA TYR A 8 -0.69 10.72 -7.86
C TYR A 8 -0.11 10.74 -6.44
N THR A 9 0.20 11.93 -5.94
CA THR A 9 0.69 12.16 -4.58
C THR A 9 0.00 13.38 -4.00
N PHE A 10 -0.21 13.40 -2.68
CA PHE A 10 -0.81 14.52 -1.97
C PHE A 10 -0.26 14.63 -0.55
N ASN A 11 -0.62 15.71 0.15
CA ASN A 11 -0.21 16.00 1.53
C ASN A 11 1.34 16.02 1.68
N THR A 12 1.93 15.03 2.35
CA THR A 12 3.39 14.96 2.54
C THR A 12 4.13 14.42 1.31
N HIS A 13 3.40 14.03 0.26
CA HIS A 13 3.93 13.41 -0.95
C HIS A 13 4.70 12.09 -0.71
N THR A 14 4.59 11.51 0.49
CA THR A 14 5.25 10.25 0.86
C THR A 14 4.56 9.04 0.24
N ALA A 15 3.23 9.00 0.29
CA ALA A 15 2.45 7.96 -0.38
C ALA A 15 2.45 8.22 -1.90
N LYS A 16 2.67 7.17 -2.68
CA LYS A 16 2.63 7.19 -4.14
C LYS A 16 1.50 6.30 -4.62
N HIS A 17 0.40 6.92 -5.03
CA HIS A 17 -0.77 6.23 -5.55
C HIS A 17 -0.58 5.95 -7.04
N THR A 18 -0.10 4.76 -7.37
CA THR A 18 0.22 4.36 -8.75
C THR A 18 -0.92 3.54 -9.35
N PHE A 19 -1.52 4.01 -10.44
CA PHE A 19 -2.68 3.34 -11.05
C PHE A 19 -2.66 3.45 -12.58
N CYS A 20 -3.45 2.63 -13.26
CA CYS A 20 -3.61 2.67 -14.71
C CYS A 20 -4.40 3.93 -15.11
N ARG A 21 -3.81 4.80 -15.94
CA ARG A 21 -4.48 6.03 -16.37
C ARG A 21 -5.69 5.78 -17.29
N THR A 22 -5.78 4.60 -17.92
CA THR A 22 -6.88 4.26 -18.83
C THR A 22 -8.08 3.68 -18.10
N CYS A 23 -7.89 2.72 -17.19
CA CYS A 23 -8.99 2.03 -16.51
C CYS A 23 -9.14 2.36 -15.02
N GLY A 24 -8.22 3.13 -14.43
CA GLY A 24 -8.27 3.54 -13.03
C GLY A 24 -7.83 2.48 -12.01
N VAL A 25 -7.55 1.25 -12.44
CA VAL A 25 -7.16 0.15 -11.53
C VAL A 25 -5.81 0.44 -10.86
N GLN A 26 -5.77 0.35 -9.53
CA GLN A 26 -4.59 0.50 -8.69
C GLN A 26 -4.12 -0.89 -8.22
N SER A 27 -3.32 -1.57 -9.05
CA SER A 27 -2.80 -2.90 -8.72
C SER A 27 -1.79 -2.89 -7.58
N PHE A 28 -1.03 -1.80 -7.43
CA PHE A 28 -0.09 -1.59 -6.33
C PHE A 28 0.12 -0.11 -6.03
N TYR A 29 0.67 0.21 -4.86
CA TYR A 29 1.04 1.58 -4.49
C TYR A 29 2.14 1.58 -3.42
N THR A 30 2.81 2.72 -3.23
CA THR A 30 3.75 2.91 -2.12
C THR A 30 3.02 3.61 -0.97
N PRO A 31 2.81 2.94 0.19
CA PRO A 31 2.09 3.53 1.32
C PRO A 31 2.97 4.51 2.13
N ARG A 32 2.35 5.50 2.78
CA ARG A 32 3.08 6.42 3.68
C ARG A 32 3.65 5.74 4.92
N SER A 33 3.02 4.66 5.39
CA SER A 33 3.46 3.90 6.56
C SER A 33 4.74 3.12 6.31
N ASN A 34 4.93 2.70 5.05
CA ASN A 34 6.02 1.84 4.60
C ASN A 34 6.56 2.35 3.24
N PRO A 35 7.28 3.49 3.21
CA PRO A 35 7.67 4.14 1.95
C PRO A 35 8.67 3.34 1.10
N ASP A 36 9.27 2.31 1.67
CA ASP A 36 10.22 1.38 1.07
C ASP A 36 9.56 0.08 0.56
N GLY A 37 8.24 -0.06 0.74
CA GLY A 37 7.46 -1.23 0.33
C GLY A 37 6.34 -0.92 -0.65
N TYR A 38 5.60 -1.97 -1.00
CA TYR A 38 4.40 -1.88 -1.84
C TYR A 38 3.20 -2.52 -1.15
N GLY A 39 2.08 -1.83 -1.15
CA GLY A 39 0.77 -2.45 -0.94
C GLY A 39 0.24 -2.95 -2.27
N VAL A 40 -0.24 -4.20 -2.33
CA VAL A 40 -0.73 -4.86 -3.54
C VAL A 40 -2.19 -5.23 -3.36
N ALA A 41 -3.02 -4.95 -4.37
CA ALA A 41 -4.42 -5.31 -4.36
C ALA A 41 -4.59 -6.82 -4.64
N PRO A 42 -5.12 -7.64 -3.71
CA PRO A 42 -5.16 -9.10 -3.87
C PRO A 42 -5.96 -9.57 -5.10
N HIS A 43 -6.98 -8.81 -5.50
CA HIS A 43 -7.81 -9.12 -6.67
C HIS A 43 -7.10 -8.88 -8.01
N CYS A 44 -5.92 -8.25 -8.01
CA CYS A 44 -5.07 -8.08 -9.19
C CYS A 44 -4.01 -9.19 -9.34
N LEU A 45 -3.99 -10.19 -8.46
CA LEU A 45 -3.05 -11.29 -8.51
C LEU A 45 -3.63 -12.47 -9.29
N ASP A 46 -2.75 -13.18 -10.00
CA ASP A 46 -3.13 -14.39 -10.72
C ASP A 46 -3.61 -15.48 -9.75
N GLN A 47 -4.58 -16.28 -10.21
CA GLN A 47 -5.14 -17.37 -9.42
C GLN A 47 -4.03 -18.35 -8.99
N GLY A 48 -4.00 -18.70 -7.71
CA GLY A 48 -2.97 -19.59 -7.12
C GLY A 48 -1.73 -18.86 -6.59
N THR A 49 -1.59 -17.55 -6.82
CA THR A 49 -0.48 -16.75 -6.26
C THR A 49 -0.56 -16.64 -4.74
N VAL A 50 -1.77 -16.40 -4.21
CA VAL A 50 -2.03 -16.25 -2.78
C VAL A 50 -2.52 -17.57 -2.20
N ARG A 51 -1.89 -18.03 -1.10
CA ARG A 51 -2.24 -19.28 -0.41
C ARG A 51 -3.18 -19.08 0.77
N SER A 52 -3.11 -17.92 1.41
CA SER A 52 -3.92 -17.57 2.58
C SER A 52 -4.07 -16.05 2.67
N ILE A 53 -5.20 -15.58 3.20
CA ILE A 53 -5.48 -14.16 3.43
C ILE A 53 -5.89 -14.01 4.90
N THR A 54 -5.27 -13.07 5.59
CA THR A 54 -5.71 -12.60 6.92
C THR A 54 -6.38 -11.24 6.73
N VAL A 55 -7.58 -11.07 7.27
CA VAL A 55 -8.34 -9.81 7.21
C VAL A 55 -8.44 -9.26 8.63
N GLU A 56 -8.09 -7.99 8.79
CA GLU A 56 -8.11 -7.28 10.07
C GLU A 56 -8.88 -5.96 9.89
N ASP A 57 -9.66 -5.58 10.90
CA ASP A 57 -10.35 -4.28 10.91
C ASP A 57 -9.36 -3.15 11.20
N PHE A 58 -9.47 -2.05 10.45
CA PHE A 58 -8.61 -0.88 10.61
C PHE A 58 -9.42 0.41 10.67
N CYS A 59 -9.27 1.19 11.76
CA CYS A 59 -9.93 2.48 11.89
C CYS A 59 -9.17 3.57 11.11
N GLY A 60 -9.63 3.85 9.89
CA GLY A 60 -9.03 4.89 9.03
C GLY A 60 -9.22 6.33 9.54
N GLN A 61 -10.21 6.59 10.40
CA GLN A 61 -10.46 7.93 10.94
C GLN A 61 -9.41 8.33 11.99
N GLN A 62 -8.97 7.38 12.81
CA GLN A 62 -7.92 7.55 13.81
C GLN A 62 -6.62 6.88 13.32
N TRP A 63 -6.14 7.33 12.16
CA TRP A 63 -5.04 6.65 11.46
C TRP A 63 -3.77 6.58 12.30
N GLU A 64 -3.36 7.69 12.93
CA GLU A 64 -2.11 7.80 13.68
C GLU A 64 -2.11 6.83 14.88
N GLU A 65 -3.20 6.78 15.63
CA GLU A 65 -3.36 5.87 16.77
C GLU A 65 -3.43 4.41 16.30
N SER A 66 -4.20 4.13 15.25
CA SER A 66 -4.33 2.78 14.69
C SER A 66 -2.98 2.26 14.21
N MET A 67 -2.18 3.09 13.54
CA MET A 67 -0.84 2.74 13.07
C MET A 67 0.18 2.53 14.19
N GLN A 68 0.05 3.25 15.31
CA GLN A 68 0.91 3.04 16.48
C GLN A 68 0.58 1.73 17.18
N LYS A 69 -0.71 1.38 17.28
CA LYS A 69 -1.16 0.15 17.92
C LYS A 69 -0.95 -1.07 17.05
N HIS A 70 -0.97 -0.94 15.72
CA HIS A 70 -0.87 -2.07 14.79
C HIS A 70 0.51 -2.72 14.87
N HIS A 71 0.55 -4.00 15.22
CA HIS A 71 1.79 -4.72 15.50
C HIS A 71 2.58 -5.08 14.24
N SER A 72 1.87 -5.35 13.13
CA SER A 72 2.44 -5.96 11.92
C SER A 72 2.74 -4.99 10.76
N ILE A 73 1.99 -3.90 10.58
CA ILE A 73 2.13 -3.07 9.36
C ILE A 73 3.51 -2.41 9.29
N ARG A 74 3.95 -1.75 10.37
CA ARG A 74 5.26 -1.05 10.38
C ARG A 74 6.45 -2.00 10.37
N SER A 75 6.30 -3.22 10.89
CA SER A 75 7.38 -4.22 10.91
C SER A 75 7.72 -4.76 9.51
N MET A 76 6.88 -4.51 8.51
CA MET A 76 7.15 -4.89 7.11
C MET A 76 8.08 -3.92 6.36
N SER A 77 8.49 -2.81 7.01
CA SER A 77 9.50 -1.89 6.46
C SER A 77 10.89 -2.19 6.98
N LYS A 78 11.90 -1.81 6.18
CA LYS A 78 13.28 -1.74 6.65
C LYS A 78 13.38 -0.70 7.78
N PRO A 79 14.21 -0.97 8.82
CA PRO A 79 14.49 0.03 9.83
C PRO A 79 15.09 1.28 9.16
N ALA A 80 14.62 2.46 9.56
CA ALA A 80 15.14 3.71 9.02
C ALA A 80 16.66 3.76 9.24
N SER A 81 17.42 3.92 8.16
CA SER A 81 18.86 4.18 8.23
C SER A 81 19.06 5.44 9.07
N LYS A 82 19.77 5.32 10.20
CA LYS A 82 20.21 6.49 10.98
C LYS A 82 21.25 7.30 10.19
#